data_AF-G5J366-F1
#
_entry.id   AF-G5J366-F1
#
_cell.length_a   1.000
_cell.length_b   1.000
_cell.length_c   1.000
_cell.angle_alpha   90.00
_cell.angle_beta   90.00
_cell.angle_gamma   90.00
#
_symmetry.space_group_name_H-M   'P 1'
#
loop_
_entity.id
_entity.type
_entity.pdbx_description
1 polymer ?
#
loop_
_entity_poly.entity_id
_entity_poly.type
_entity_poly.pdbx_seq_one_letter_code
_entity_poly.pdbx_strand_id
1 'polypeptide(L)'
;MTNKPSDTQNNRSFILVGMGVALAVGVLISPFASSNPDGLDRVSQDLEFEDKAIEDAPAQNLPFHAVFEEYGLRGVPGPLSTPLAGLAGTVITFGIAWGTGKLLVTPPVDGES
;
A
#
# COMPACT_ATOMS: atom_id res chain seq x y z
N MET A 1 16.57 42.45 -21.74
CA MET A 1 15.81 41.19 -21.72
C MET A 1 16.57 40.22 -20.82
N THR A 2 16.13 40.07 -19.56
CA THR A 2 16.80 39.19 -18.57
C THR A 2 16.19 37.80 -18.69
N ASN A 3 17.00 36.84 -19.15
CA ASN A 3 16.64 35.43 -19.12
C ASN A 3 16.66 34.97 -17.66
N LYS A 4 15.48 34.67 -17.12
CA LYS A 4 15.35 34.00 -15.82
C LYS A 4 15.82 32.54 -16.03
N PRO A 5 16.77 32.04 -15.24
CA PRO A 5 17.20 30.66 -15.37
C PRO A 5 15.99 29.76 -15.10
N SER A 6 15.80 28.76 -15.96
CA SER A 6 14.79 27.73 -15.76
C SER A 6 15.10 27.02 -14.45
N ASP A 7 14.23 27.23 -13.45
CA ASP A 7 14.17 26.37 -12.28
C ASP A 7 13.89 24.97 -12.80
N THR A 8 14.93 24.16 -12.92
CA THR A 8 14.79 22.72 -13.15
C THR A 8 14.20 22.19 -11.86
N GLN A 9 12.87 22.17 -11.79
CA GLN A 9 12.12 21.87 -10.57
C GLN A 9 12.52 20.48 -10.10
N ASN A 10 13.33 20.44 -9.03
CA ASN A 10 13.88 19.21 -8.51
C ASN A 10 12.79 18.52 -7.68
N ASN A 11 11.87 17.83 -8.36
CA ASN A 11 10.70 17.18 -7.75
C ASN A 11 11.06 16.06 -6.77
N ARG A 12 12.36 15.75 -6.61
CA ARG A 12 12.90 14.82 -5.62
C ARG A 12 12.43 15.15 -4.21
N SER A 13 12.43 16.41 -3.82
CA SER A 13 11.94 16.82 -2.49
C SER A 13 10.46 16.52 -2.32
N PHE A 14 9.65 16.76 -3.35
CA PHE A 14 8.21 16.45 -3.32
C PHE A 14 7.96 14.95 -3.21
N ILE A 15 8.70 14.13 -3.97
CA ILE A 15 8.59 12.67 -3.92
C ILE A 15 9.01 12.12 -2.56
N LEU A 16 10.13 12.60 -2.01
CA LEU A 16 10.61 12.16 -0.70
C LEU A 16 9.66 12.56 0.43
N VAL A 17 9.14 13.79 0.39
CA VAL A 17 8.15 14.27 1.38
C VAL A 17 6.84 13.50 1.24
N GLY A 18 6.31 13.33 0.03
CA GLY A 18 5.08 12.57 -0.22
C GLY A 18 5.19 11.12 0.22
N MET A 19 6.33 10.46 -0.07
CA MET A 19 6.61 9.10 0.41
C MET A 19 6.71 9.07 1.94
N GLY A 20 7.44 10.01 2.55
CA GLY A 20 7.54 10.09 4.01
C GLY A 20 6.17 10.22 4.68
N VAL A 21 5.29 11.05 4.13
CA VAL A 21 3.90 11.20 4.60
C VAL A 21 3.11 9.92 4.42
N ALA A 22 3.20 9.26 3.26
CA ALA A 22 2.51 8.00 3.01
C ALA A 22 2.94 6.88 3.98
N LEU A 23 4.24 6.75 4.23
CA LEU A 23 4.77 5.79 5.20
C LEU A 23 4.36 6.16 6.64
N ALA A 24 4.38 7.45 6.99
CA ALA A 24 3.91 7.91 8.30
C ALA A 24 2.44 7.58 8.53
N VAL A 25 1.57 7.79 7.53
CA VAL A 25 0.15 7.40 7.59
C VAL A 25 0.03 5.88 7.72
N GLY A 26 0.69 5.13 6.84
CA GLY A 26 0.62 3.66 6.84
C GLY A 26 1.13 3.02 8.13
N VAL A 27 2.13 3.59 8.79
CA VAL A 27 2.72 3.03 10.02
C VAL A 27 2.08 3.58 11.29
N LEU A 28 1.77 4.88 11.35
CA LEU A 28 1.29 5.52 12.57
C LEU A 28 -0.23 5.53 12.69
N ILE A 29 -0.97 5.52 11.58
CA ILE A 29 -2.45 5.56 11.61
C ILE A 29 -3.03 4.15 11.51
N SER A 30 -2.35 3.20 10.85
CA SER A 30 -2.77 1.79 10.79
C SER A 30 -3.02 1.11 12.14
N PRO A 31 -2.23 1.32 13.22
CA PRO A 31 -2.52 0.74 14.53
C PRO A 31 -3.78 1.34 15.18
N PHE A 32 -4.26 2.50 14.73
CA PHE A 32 -5.53 3.10 15.14
C PHE A 32 -6.71 2.66 14.28
N ALA A 33 -6.53 1.67 13.40
CA ALA A 33 -7.65 1.04 12.71
C ALA A 33 -8.67 0.53 13.74
N SER A 34 -9.95 0.80 13.48
CA SER A 34 -11.01 0.47 14.43
C SER A 34 -11.09 -1.04 14.65
N SER A 35 -11.20 -1.45 15.91
CA SER A 35 -11.46 -2.83 16.30
C SER A 35 -12.92 -3.25 16.10
N ASN A 36 -13.78 -2.37 15.57
CA ASN A 36 -15.17 -2.68 15.33
C ASN A 36 -15.32 -3.69 14.17
N PRO A 37 -16.32 -4.58 14.24
CA PRO A 37 -16.63 -5.50 13.16
C PRO A 37 -16.86 -4.71 11.87
N ASP A 38 -16.24 -5.18 10.79
CA ASP A 38 -16.44 -4.59 9.48
C ASP A 38 -17.86 -4.87 8.96
N GLY A 39 -18.19 -4.34 7.78
CA GLY A 39 -19.54 -4.49 7.23
C GLY A 39 -19.94 -5.95 6.97
N LEU A 40 -18.98 -6.86 6.79
CA LEU A 40 -19.26 -8.28 6.59
C LEU A 40 -19.47 -8.98 7.94
N ASP A 41 -18.58 -8.72 8.90
CA ASP A 41 -18.69 -9.26 10.26
C ASP A 41 -19.95 -8.78 10.98
N ARG A 42 -20.31 -7.51 10.80
CA ARG A 42 -21.52 -6.94 11.41
C ARG A 42 -22.77 -7.63 10.87
N VAL A 43 -22.81 -7.93 9.58
CA VAL A 43 -23.93 -8.61 8.94
C VAL A 43 -23.96 -10.08 9.32
N SER A 44 -22.81 -10.75 9.47
CA SER A 44 -22.77 -12.14 9.95
C SER A 44 -23.21 -12.30 11.40
N GLN A 45 -22.89 -11.32 12.24
CA GLN A 45 -23.39 -11.24 13.62
C GLN A 45 -24.90 -10.98 13.66
N ASP A 46 -25.37 -9.98 12.91
CA ASP A 46 -26.80 -9.59 12.91
C ASP A 46 -27.72 -10.69 12.36
N LEU A 47 -27.19 -11.57 11.51
CA LEU A 47 -27.92 -12.67 10.88
C LEU A 47 -27.51 -14.06 11.43
N GLU A 48 -26.75 -14.10 12.53
CA GLU A 48 -26.37 -15.30 13.28
C GLU A 48 -25.72 -16.41 12.42
N PHE A 49 -24.94 -16.03 11.41
CA PHE A 49 -24.22 -16.97 10.54
C PHE A 49 -22.71 -16.88 10.64
N GLU A 50 -22.18 -16.15 11.63
CA GLU A 50 -20.74 -16.11 11.91
C GLU A 50 -20.15 -17.53 12.08
N ASP A 51 -20.86 -18.42 12.79
CA ASP A 51 -20.48 -19.83 12.98
C ASP A 51 -20.59 -20.71 11.73
N LYS A 52 -21.12 -20.17 10.62
CA LYS A 52 -21.19 -20.85 9.31
C LYS A 52 -19.93 -20.60 8.46
N ALA A 53 -18.97 -19.82 8.97
CA ALA A 53 -17.69 -19.66 8.32
C ALA A 53 -17.04 -21.04 8.10
N ILE A 54 -16.72 -21.34 6.84
CA ILE A 54 -16.08 -22.61 6.47
C ILE A 54 -14.61 -22.49 6.87
N GLU A 55 -14.12 -23.39 7.75
CA GLU A 55 -12.71 -23.43 8.16
C GLU A 55 -11.77 -23.54 6.94
N ASP A 56 -12.16 -24.30 5.90
CA ASP A 56 -11.50 -24.38 4.60
C ASP A 56 -12.10 -23.40 3.57
N ALA A 57 -12.20 -22.12 3.93
CA ALA A 57 -12.68 -21.13 2.97
C ALA A 57 -11.77 -21.13 1.71
N PRO A 58 -12.32 -21.03 0.49
CA PRO A 58 -11.53 -20.99 -0.74
C PRO A 58 -10.46 -19.88 -0.74
N ALA A 59 -10.71 -18.80 0.00
CA ALA A 59 -9.77 -17.72 0.23
C ALA A 59 -8.48 -18.17 0.90
N GLN A 60 -8.51 -19.21 1.75
CA GLN A 60 -7.33 -19.72 2.45
C GLN A 60 -6.39 -20.51 1.55
N ASN A 61 -6.91 -21.04 0.43
CA ASN A 61 -6.14 -21.77 -0.57
C ASN A 61 -5.42 -20.84 -1.56
N LEU A 62 -5.62 -19.53 -1.46
CA LEU A 62 -4.94 -18.56 -2.30
C LEU A 62 -3.51 -18.31 -1.82
N PRO A 63 -2.56 -18.06 -2.73
CA PRO A 63 -1.17 -17.76 -2.37
C PRO A 63 -1.05 -16.51 -1.48
N PHE A 64 -2.03 -15.62 -1.51
CA PHE A 64 -2.07 -14.41 -0.67
C PHE A 64 -2.33 -14.72 0.81
N HIS A 65 -3.06 -15.79 1.14
CA HIS A 65 -3.33 -16.20 2.53
C HIS A 65 -2.10 -16.76 3.25
N ALA A 66 -1.08 -17.18 2.49
CA ALA A 66 0.21 -17.55 3.04
C ALA A 66 1.00 -16.32 3.55
N VAL A 67 0.67 -15.11 3.06
CA VAL A 67 1.38 -13.87 3.35
C VAL A 67 0.58 -12.95 4.27
N PHE A 68 -0.75 -12.94 4.11
CA PHE A 68 -1.67 -12.10 4.87
C PHE A 68 -2.68 -12.95 5.63
N GLU A 69 -2.92 -12.55 6.88
CA GLU A 69 -3.99 -13.06 7.73
C GLU A 69 -4.89 -11.84 8.00
N GLU A 70 -6.11 -11.87 7.45
CA GLU A 70 -6.99 -10.70 7.33
C GLU A 70 -6.27 -9.51 6.68
N TYR A 71 -6.08 -8.42 7.45
CA TYR A 71 -5.45 -7.17 7.03
C TYR A 71 -3.98 -7.07 7.49
N GLY A 72 -3.47 -8.07 8.20
CA GLY A 72 -2.13 -8.10 8.77
C GLY A 72 -1.18 -9.04 8.06
N LEU A 73 0.14 -8.81 8.22
CA LEU A 73 1.13 -9.80 7.82
C LEU A 73 1.11 -11.00 8.74
N ARG A 74 1.04 -12.19 8.14
CA ARG A 74 1.05 -13.46 8.87
C ARG A 74 2.42 -13.70 9.53
N GLY A 75 2.41 -14.18 10.77
CA GLY A 75 3.63 -14.47 11.54
C GLY A 75 4.23 -13.26 12.29
N VAL A 76 3.51 -12.14 12.36
CA VAL A 76 3.89 -10.93 13.11
C VAL A 76 2.92 -10.72 14.27
N PRO A 77 3.36 -10.22 15.45
CA PRO A 77 2.46 -9.89 16.56
C PRO A 77 1.37 -8.91 16.12
N GLY A 78 0.12 -9.16 16.53
CA GLY A 78 -1.07 -8.41 16.07
C GLY A 78 -0.96 -6.86 16.05
N PRO A 79 -0.33 -6.19 17.04
CA PRO A 79 -0.18 -4.73 16.99
C PRO A 79 0.78 -4.22 15.90
N LEU A 80 1.66 -5.09 15.40
CA LEU A 80 2.69 -4.76 14.41
C LEU A 80 2.37 -5.32 13.02
N SER A 81 1.44 -6.28 12.91
CA SER A 81 1.09 -6.95 11.65
C SER A 81 0.45 -6.00 10.64
N THR A 82 -0.50 -5.17 11.07
CA THR A 82 -1.21 -4.20 10.21
C THR A 82 -0.31 -3.05 9.75
N PRO A 83 0.49 -2.39 10.63
CA PRO A 83 1.42 -1.35 10.20
C PRO A 83 2.49 -1.86 9.24
N LEU A 84 2.98 -3.09 9.43
CA LEU A 84 3.96 -3.68 8.53
C LEU A 84 3.34 -4.06 7.18
N ALA A 85 2.08 -4.52 7.14
CA ALA A 85 1.35 -4.73 5.90
C ALA A 85 1.20 -3.42 5.11
N GLY A 86 0.82 -2.32 5.79
CA GLY A 86 0.72 -0.99 5.18
C GLY A 86 2.06 -0.46 4.67
N LEU A 87 3.13 -0.65 5.43
CA LEU A 87 4.50 -0.30 5.03
C LEU A 87 4.91 -1.06 3.75
N ALA A 88 4.76 -2.38 3.77
CA ALA A 88 5.13 -3.24 2.65
C ALA A 88 4.32 -2.89 1.39
N GLY A 89 3.00 -2.73 1.50
CA GLY A 89 2.13 -2.36 0.39
C GLY A 89 2.49 -1.00 -0.22
N THR A 90 2.82 0.00 0.61
CA THR A 90 3.23 1.33 0.16
C THR A 90 4.55 1.27 -0.62
N VAL A 91 5.55 0.55 -0.11
CA VAL A 91 6.86 0.41 -0.76
C VAL A 91 6.74 -0.33 -2.09
N ILE A 92 5.97 -1.42 -2.13
CA ILE A 92 5.75 -2.21 -3.35
C ILE A 92 5.05 -1.36 -4.41
N THR A 93 3.97 -0.68 -4.04
CA THR A 93 3.19 0.16 -4.96
C THR A 93 4.05 1.29 -5.54
N PHE A 94 4.80 1.99 -4.68
CA PHE A 94 5.72 3.03 -5.14
C PHE A 94 6.79 2.46 -6.08
N GLY A 95 7.38 1.32 -5.73
CA GLY A 95 8.39 0.64 -6.54
C GLY A 95 7.86 0.29 -7.93
N ILE A 96 6.64 -0.25 -8.01
CA ILE A 96 5.99 -0.58 -9.29
C ILE A 96 5.74 0.68 -10.12
N ALA A 97 5.16 1.71 -9.52
CA ALA A 97 4.86 2.97 -10.22
C ALA A 97 6.14 3.64 -10.75
N TRP A 98 7.17 3.73 -9.90
CA TRP A 98 8.46 4.29 -10.26
C TRP A 98 9.17 3.47 -11.35
N GLY A 99 9.22 2.15 -11.17
CA GLY A 99 9.85 1.23 -12.12
C GLY A 99 9.17 1.28 -13.49
N THR A 100 7.84 1.28 -13.50
CA THR A 100 7.04 1.40 -14.74
C THR A 100 7.29 2.74 -15.43
N GLY A 101 7.32 3.84 -14.67
CA GLY A 101 7.67 5.15 -15.21
C GLY A 101 9.07 5.15 -15.84
N LYS A 102 10.07 4.59 -15.15
CA LYS A 102 11.45 4.49 -15.65
C LYS A 102 11.58 3.62 -16.91
N LEU A 103 10.78 2.57 -17.03
CA LEU A 103 10.79 1.65 -18.18
C LEU A 103 10.05 2.23 -19.40
N LEU A 104 8.96 2.97 -19.16
CA LEU A 104 8.12 3.53 -20.23
C LEU A 104 8.58 4.90 -20.72
N VAL A 105 9.37 5.65 -19.93
CA VAL A 105 9.98 6.89 -20.41
C VAL A 105 11.15 6.56 -21.34
N THR A 106 10.89 6.61 -22.64
CA THR A 106 11.92 6.60 -23.68
C THR A 106 12.74 7.89 -23.58
N PRO A 107 14.08 7.84 -23.63
CA PRO A 107 14.89 9.05 -23.71
C PRO A 107 14.53 9.86 -24.97
N PRO A 108 14.70 11.19 -24.96
CA PRO A 108 14.51 12.01 -26.15
C PRO A 108 15.38 11.45 -27.27
N VAL A 109 14.77 11.20 -28.44
CA VAL A 109 15.54 10.93 -29.65
C VAL A 109 16.13 12.27 -30.05
N ASP A 110 17.42 12.45 -29.79
CA ASP A 110 18.17 13.62 -30.25
C ASP A 110 18.16 13.59 -31.78
N GLY A 111 17.18 14.30 -32.36
CA GLY A 111 17.05 14.48 -33.80
C GLY A 111 18.10 15.46 -34.26
N GLU A 112 19.29 14.96 -34.58
CA GLU A 112 20.25 15.70 -35.40
C GLU A 112 20.00 15.39 -36.89
N SER A 113 19.68 16.44 -37.63
CA SER A 113 19.89 16.53 -39.09
C SER A 113 20.56 17.85 -39.39
#